data_AF-A0A926U855-F1
#
_entry.id   AF-A0A926U855-F1
#
_cell.length_a   1.000
_cell.length_b   1.000
_cell.length_c   1.000
_cell.angle_alpha   90.00
_cell.angle_beta   90.00
_cell.angle_gamma   90.00
#
_symmetry.space_group_name_H-M   'P 1'
#
loop_
_entity.id
_entity.type
_entity.pdbx_description
1 polymer ?
#
loop_
_entity_poly.entity_id
_entity_poly.type
_entity_poly.pdbx_seq_one_letter_code
_entity_poly.pdbx_strand_id
1 'polypeptide(L)'
;MLGLFITSPSQAATLASSQGIFKLDNFNQNSNAVRTFTDVNSLAIAPSGTVDASAQADALFSNLPALASNTSLSQVTGDGSNYLGLAQSRAQVVGDFLTEAGQSFSFNFAGSLALATSTDNPQSEHARATGSLSLLVFDSTNSAQPTLLDFLVISGQLVTFGAGDFLNFEKSQNITFDLGSPSFQQSFGSKQESAGASVKGSLQRSFASATRLTIVEVNSNQASVKTVPEPSNLLALLFIGWLAVRIRAKAILA
;
A
#
# COMPACT_ATOMS: atom_id res chain seq x y z
N MET A 1 5.84 5.84 -20.22
CA MET A 1 4.43 5.57 -19.89
C MET A 1 4.26 4.06 -19.89
N LEU A 2 4.53 3.39 -18.77
CA LEU A 2 4.15 1.99 -18.61
C LEU A 2 2.68 1.99 -18.25
N GLY A 3 1.82 1.63 -19.21
CA GLY A 3 0.45 1.26 -18.91
C GLY A 3 0.45 -0.11 -18.24
N LEU A 4 0.31 -0.14 -16.92
CA LEU A 4 -0.03 -1.36 -16.20
C LEU A 4 -1.53 -1.61 -16.40
N PHE A 5 -1.86 -2.42 -17.40
CA PHE A 5 -3.19 -3.00 -17.54
C PHE A 5 -3.34 -4.12 -16.51
N ILE A 6 -4.06 -3.86 -15.43
CA ILE A 6 -4.51 -4.90 -14.50
C ILE A 6 -5.62 -5.66 -15.23
N THR A 7 -5.31 -6.80 -15.85
CA THR A 7 -6.32 -7.69 -16.41
C THR A 7 -7.05 -8.36 -15.25
N SER A 8 -8.34 -8.08 -15.09
CA SER A 8 -9.19 -8.77 -14.12
C SER A 8 -9.30 -10.26 -14.48
N PRO A 9 -9.18 -11.20 -13.52
CA PRO A 9 -9.47 -12.60 -13.77
C PRO A 9 -10.93 -12.74 -14.21
N SER A 10 -11.17 -13.50 -15.27
CA SER A 10 -12.52 -13.61 -15.86
C SER A 10 -13.47 -14.54 -15.11
N GLN A 11 -13.08 -15.17 -14.00
CA GLN A 11 -13.98 -16.04 -13.22
C GLN A 11 -13.62 -16.08 -11.72
N ALA A 12 -14.63 -15.83 -10.88
CA ALA A 12 -14.81 -16.26 -9.48
C ALA A 12 -13.61 -16.09 -8.51
N ALA A 13 -13.12 -14.87 -8.29
CA ALA A 13 -12.10 -14.66 -7.26
C ALA A 13 -12.20 -13.27 -6.60
N THR A 14 -12.20 -13.26 -5.26
CA THR A 14 -11.93 -12.05 -4.48
C THR A 14 -10.46 -11.69 -4.63
N LEU A 15 -10.16 -10.42 -4.91
CA LEU A 15 -8.81 -9.92 -5.15
C LEU A 15 -8.56 -8.63 -4.38
N ALA A 16 -7.37 -8.50 -3.82
CA ALA A 16 -6.81 -7.24 -3.35
C ALA A 16 -5.36 -7.11 -3.84
N SER A 17 -5.00 -5.93 -4.33
CA SER A 17 -3.64 -5.63 -4.81
C SER A 17 -3.25 -4.21 -4.42
N SER A 18 -2.00 -4.06 -3.97
CA SER A 18 -1.41 -2.78 -3.61
C SER A 18 0.04 -2.76 -4.05
N GLN A 19 0.40 -1.83 -4.95
CA GLN A 19 1.73 -1.71 -5.53
C GLN A 19 2.25 -0.28 -5.43
N GLY A 20 3.48 -0.14 -4.94
CA GLY A 20 4.22 1.10 -4.90
C GLY A 20 5.54 0.97 -5.64
N ILE A 21 5.85 1.96 -6.48
CA ILE A 21 7.13 2.09 -7.17
C ILE A 21 7.63 3.50 -6.93
N PHE A 22 8.90 3.65 -6.54
CA PHE A 22 9.52 4.96 -6.40
C PHE A 22 10.94 4.96 -6.96
N LYS A 23 11.33 6.09 -7.52
CA LYS A 23 12.64 6.32 -8.11
C LYS A 23 13.13 7.72 -7.75
N LEU A 24 14.39 7.78 -7.37
CA LEU A 24 15.19 8.98 -7.21
C LEU A 24 16.35 8.93 -8.21
N ASP A 25 16.55 9.99 -8.98
CA ASP A 25 17.67 10.08 -9.92
C ASP A 25 18.16 11.52 -10.08
N ASN A 26 19.18 11.68 -10.93
CA ASN A 26 19.75 13.00 -11.22
C ASN A 26 20.20 13.76 -9.96
N PHE A 27 20.76 13.03 -8.99
CA PHE A 27 21.40 13.65 -7.84
C PHE A 27 22.57 14.50 -8.33
N ASN A 28 22.66 15.74 -7.84
CA ASN A 28 23.77 16.63 -8.20
C ASN A 28 25.08 16.32 -7.44
N GLN A 29 25.06 15.32 -6.55
CA GLN A 29 26.20 14.84 -5.79
C GLN A 29 26.00 13.37 -5.40
N ASN A 30 27.09 12.64 -5.15
CA ASN A 30 27.04 11.23 -4.74
C ASN A 30 26.71 11.09 -3.25
N SER A 31 26.11 9.97 -2.88
CA SER A 31 25.87 9.63 -1.48
C SER A 31 27.15 9.11 -0.83
N ASN A 32 27.42 9.58 0.39
CA ASN A 32 28.52 9.11 1.24
C ASN A 32 28.27 7.70 1.80
N ALA A 33 27.00 7.36 2.04
CA ALA A 33 26.60 6.06 2.56
C ALA A 33 25.17 5.75 2.13
N VAL A 34 24.96 4.51 1.70
CA VAL A 34 23.65 4.03 1.23
C VAL A 34 23.20 2.84 2.06
N ARG A 35 21.90 2.73 2.29
CA ARG A 35 21.27 1.58 2.94
C ARG A 35 19.98 1.26 2.20
N THR A 36 19.70 -0.02 2.04
CA THR A 36 18.43 -0.51 1.50
C THR A 36 17.82 -1.50 2.48
N PHE A 37 16.49 -1.56 2.54
CA PHE A 37 15.75 -2.46 3.41
C PHE A 37 14.51 -2.96 2.70
N THR A 38 14.25 -4.25 2.81
CA THR A 38 13.03 -4.89 2.31
C THR A 38 12.47 -5.81 3.40
N ASP A 39 11.15 -5.84 3.50
CA ASP A 39 10.43 -6.68 4.45
C ASP A 39 9.13 -7.15 3.81
N VAL A 40 8.85 -8.44 3.92
CA VAL A 40 7.67 -9.09 3.32
C VAL A 40 7.08 -10.09 4.31
N ASN A 41 5.76 -10.10 4.38
CA ASN A 41 5.02 -11.04 5.23
C ASN A 41 3.75 -11.49 4.49
N SER A 42 3.44 -12.78 4.58
CA SER A 42 2.21 -13.32 4.02
C SER A 42 1.58 -14.36 4.94
N LEU A 43 0.25 -14.43 4.90
CA LEU A 43 -0.57 -15.41 5.60
C LEU A 43 -1.65 -15.91 4.66
N ALA A 44 -1.76 -17.23 4.54
CA ALA A 44 -2.77 -17.92 3.76
C ALA A 44 -3.43 -19.00 4.64
N ILE A 45 -4.71 -18.83 4.92
CA ILE A 45 -5.53 -19.79 5.67
C ILE A 45 -6.76 -20.11 4.83
N ALA A 46 -6.93 -21.36 4.40
CA ALA A 46 -8.08 -21.78 3.61
C ALA A 46 -8.60 -23.17 4.00
N PRO A 47 -9.44 -23.28 5.05
CA PRO A 47 -10.03 -24.55 5.48
C PRO A 47 -10.94 -25.23 4.43
N SER A 48 -11.67 -24.45 3.63
CA SER A 48 -12.66 -25.01 2.66
C SER A 48 -12.74 -24.22 1.35
N GLY A 49 -11.71 -23.42 1.05
CA GLY A 49 -11.59 -22.61 -0.16
C GLY A 49 -10.15 -22.63 -0.65
N THR A 50 -9.78 -21.62 -1.44
CA THR A 50 -8.40 -21.40 -1.88
C THR A 50 -8.00 -19.96 -1.61
N VAL A 51 -6.75 -19.75 -1.22
CA VAL A 51 -6.19 -18.41 -1.06
C VAL A 51 -4.71 -18.40 -1.44
N ASP A 52 -4.32 -17.42 -2.23
CA ASP A 52 -2.93 -17.10 -2.55
C ASP A 52 -2.63 -15.71 -1.98
N ALA A 53 -1.56 -15.61 -1.19
CA ALA A 53 -1.09 -14.37 -0.60
C ALA A 53 0.41 -14.20 -0.91
N SER A 54 0.71 -13.20 -1.74
CA SER A 54 2.04 -12.92 -2.26
C SER A 54 2.49 -11.50 -1.91
N ALA A 55 3.69 -11.39 -1.37
CA ALA A 55 4.34 -10.13 -1.06
C ALA A 55 5.73 -10.09 -1.69
N GLN A 56 6.06 -8.97 -2.34
CA GLN A 56 7.34 -8.74 -3.00
C GLN A 56 7.86 -7.35 -2.63
N ALA A 57 9.17 -7.24 -2.42
CA ALA A 57 9.82 -5.96 -2.15
C ALA A 57 11.25 -5.98 -2.68
N ASP A 58 11.60 -4.93 -3.44
CA ASP A 58 12.91 -4.71 -4.02
C ASP A 58 13.38 -3.29 -3.69
N ALA A 59 14.67 -3.14 -3.39
CA ALA A 59 15.27 -1.83 -3.11
C ALA A 59 16.72 -1.79 -3.62
N LEU A 60 17.05 -0.74 -4.35
CA LEU A 60 18.34 -0.50 -4.98
C LEU A 60 18.79 0.94 -4.71
N PHE A 61 20.07 1.09 -4.38
CA PHE A 61 20.76 2.38 -4.42
C PHE A 61 22.13 2.17 -5.06
N SER A 62 22.39 2.85 -6.18
CA SER A 62 23.70 2.91 -6.84
C SER A 62 24.25 4.34 -6.77
N ASN A 63 25.57 4.47 -6.63
CA ASN A 63 26.28 5.75 -6.71
C ASN A 63 26.88 6.01 -8.11
N LEU A 64 26.87 5.02 -9.01
CA LEU A 64 27.46 5.12 -10.34
C LEU A 64 26.56 4.44 -11.38
N PRO A 65 25.62 5.17 -12.02
CA PRO A 65 25.20 6.55 -11.70
C PRO A 65 24.42 6.64 -10.38
N ALA A 66 24.38 7.84 -9.77
CA ALA A 66 23.60 8.09 -8.55
C ALA A 66 22.10 7.93 -8.82
N LEU A 67 21.52 6.84 -8.31
CA LEU A 67 20.14 6.44 -8.53
C LEU A 67 19.67 5.56 -7.37
N ALA A 68 18.47 5.83 -6.89
CA ALA A 68 17.78 4.96 -5.95
C ALA A 68 16.42 4.58 -6.52
N SER A 69 16.00 3.34 -6.27
CA SER A 69 14.68 2.88 -6.66
C SER A 69 14.22 1.77 -5.75
N ASN A 70 12.93 1.72 -5.49
CA ASN A 70 12.32 0.60 -4.80
C ASN A 70 10.97 0.23 -5.43
N THR A 71 10.52 -0.97 -5.12
CA THR A 71 9.21 -1.49 -5.49
C THR A 71 8.70 -2.34 -4.34
N SER A 72 7.43 -2.22 -4.00
CA SER A 72 6.76 -3.18 -3.13
C SER A 72 5.37 -3.50 -3.65
N LEU A 73 5.01 -4.78 -3.59
CA LEU A 73 3.77 -5.34 -4.10
C LEU A 73 3.20 -6.29 -3.05
N SER A 74 1.94 -6.07 -2.69
CA SER A 74 1.14 -7.01 -1.92
C SER A 74 -0.08 -7.40 -2.74
N GLN A 75 -0.25 -8.69 -2.97
CA GLN A 75 -1.35 -9.22 -3.76
C GLN A 75 -1.94 -10.43 -3.06
N VAL A 76 -3.26 -10.48 -3.00
CA VAL A 76 -4.00 -11.59 -2.43
C VAL A 76 -5.18 -11.92 -3.32
N THR A 77 -5.37 -13.21 -3.59
CA THR A 77 -6.55 -13.74 -4.28
C THR A 77 -7.17 -14.85 -3.46
N GLY A 78 -8.50 -14.94 -3.46
CA GLY A 78 -9.23 -15.99 -2.76
C GLY A 78 -10.46 -16.41 -3.55
N ASP A 79 -10.82 -17.68 -3.44
CA ASP A 79 -11.98 -18.29 -4.09
C ASP A 79 -12.58 -19.36 -3.16
N GLY A 80 -13.89 -19.57 -3.28
CA GLY A 80 -14.66 -20.50 -2.46
C GLY A 80 -15.06 -19.96 -1.09
N SER A 81 -15.14 -20.85 -0.11
CA SER A 81 -15.67 -20.52 1.23
C SER A 81 -14.61 -20.67 2.32
N ASN A 82 -14.69 -19.84 3.36
CA ASN A 82 -13.78 -19.83 4.50
C ASN A 82 -12.30 -19.74 4.09
N TYR A 83 -11.86 -18.53 3.80
CA TYR A 83 -10.46 -18.21 3.61
C TYR A 83 -10.11 -16.86 4.26
N LEU A 84 -8.83 -16.71 4.57
CA LEU A 84 -8.19 -15.48 4.98
C LEU A 84 -6.82 -15.40 4.31
N GLY A 85 -6.60 -14.32 3.60
CA GLY A 85 -5.32 -13.98 2.99
C GLY A 85 -4.87 -12.60 3.43
N LEU A 86 -3.58 -12.47 3.72
CA LEU A 86 -2.92 -11.21 4.04
C LEU A 86 -1.54 -11.22 3.39
N ALA A 87 -1.21 -10.15 2.67
CA ALA A 87 0.12 -9.88 2.16
C ALA A 87 0.52 -8.47 2.57
N GLN A 88 1.76 -8.32 3.02
CA GLN A 88 2.36 -7.06 3.43
C GLN A 88 3.76 -6.97 2.86
N SER A 89 4.11 -5.83 2.29
CA SER A 89 5.42 -5.60 1.68
C SER A 89 5.88 -4.19 1.95
N ARG A 90 7.15 -4.04 2.34
CA ARG A 90 7.81 -2.77 2.56
C ARG A 90 9.16 -2.76 1.86
N ALA A 91 9.45 -1.68 1.15
CA ALA A 91 10.76 -1.42 0.56
C ALA A 91 11.21 -0.02 0.94
N GLN A 92 12.51 0.14 1.20
CA GLN A 92 13.08 1.40 1.67
C GLN A 92 14.49 1.59 1.13
N VAL A 93 14.80 2.83 0.74
CA VAL A 93 16.15 3.28 0.40
C VAL A 93 16.53 4.46 1.28
N VAL A 94 17.80 4.51 1.68
CA VAL A 94 18.36 5.60 2.48
C VAL A 94 19.69 6.02 1.86
N GLY A 95 19.87 7.32 1.68
CA GLY A 95 21.12 7.90 1.19
C GLY A 95 21.56 9.07 2.07
N ASP A 96 22.82 9.03 2.49
CA ASP A 96 23.44 10.10 3.27
C ASP A 96 24.29 10.98 2.34
N PHE A 97 24.20 12.29 2.47
CA PHE A 97 24.87 13.26 1.60
C PHE A 97 25.52 14.36 2.44
N LEU A 98 26.65 14.89 1.99
CA LEU A 98 27.27 16.09 2.56
C LEU A 98 27.19 17.22 1.54
N THR A 99 26.53 18.31 1.90
CA THR A 99 26.45 19.52 1.07
C THR A 99 27.26 20.61 1.73
N GLU A 100 28.22 21.18 1.00
CA GLU A 100 29.08 22.25 1.50
C GLU A 100 28.32 23.57 1.65
N ALA A 101 28.86 24.49 2.46
CA ALA A 101 28.28 25.81 2.65
C ALA A 101 28.15 26.57 1.30
N GLY A 102 26.98 27.16 1.06
CA GLY A 102 26.67 27.90 -0.16
C GLY A 102 26.34 27.03 -1.38
N GLN A 103 26.39 25.69 -1.26
CA GLN A 103 25.98 24.77 -2.33
C GLN A 103 24.52 24.37 -2.19
N SER A 104 23.92 23.96 -3.31
CA SER A 104 22.59 23.37 -3.33
C SER A 104 22.64 21.85 -3.39
N PHE A 105 21.68 21.20 -2.77
CA PHE A 105 21.38 19.78 -2.95
C PHE A 105 20.13 19.63 -3.82
N SER A 106 20.15 18.72 -4.78
CA SER A 106 19.00 18.47 -5.64
C SER A 106 18.95 17.06 -6.20
N PHE A 107 17.73 16.58 -6.45
CA PHE A 107 17.45 15.34 -7.16
C PHE A 107 16.07 15.42 -7.83
N ASN A 108 15.85 14.53 -8.80
CA ASN A 108 14.54 14.30 -9.38
C ASN A 108 13.90 13.06 -8.74
N PHE A 109 12.57 13.02 -8.75
CA PHE A 109 11.82 11.87 -8.30
C PHE A 109 10.69 11.51 -9.27
N ALA A 110 10.35 10.22 -9.28
CA ALA A 110 9.13 9.71 -9.88
C ALA A 110 8.56 8.58 -9.01
N GLY A 111 7.26 8.57 -8.82
CA GLY A 111 6.59 7.56 -7.99
C GLY A 111 5.21 7.22 -8.49
N SER A 112 4.76 6.00 -8.24
CA SER A 112 3.41 5.55 -8.56
C SER A 112 2.88 4.61 -7.49
N LEU A 113 1.62 4.83 -7.11
CA LEU A 113 0.86 3.97 -6.20
C LEU A 113 -0.35 3.46 -6.97
N ALA A 114 -0.56 2.15 -7.00
CA ALA A 114 -1.70 1.51 -7.63
C ALA A 114 -2.37 0.55 -6.64
N LEU A 115 -3.67 0.73 -6.42
CA LEU A 115 -4.51 -0.08 -5.58
C LEU A 115 -5.66 -0.66 -6.43
N ALA A 116 -6.00 -1.91 -6.19
CA ALA A 116 -7.14 -2.55 -6.81
C ALA A 116 -7.79 -3.55 -5.85
N THR A 117 -9.13 -3.62 -5.88
CA THR A 117 -9.91 -4.62 -5.17
C THR A 117 -11.01 -5.15 -6.09
N SER A 118 -11.38 -6.42 -5.91
CA SER A 118 -12.50 -7.06 -6.60
C SER A 118 -13.15 -8.10 -5.69
N THR A 119 -14.48 -8.18 -5.71
CA THR A 119 -15.30 -9.20 -5.04
C THR A 119 -16.45 -9.61 -5.96
N ASP A 120 -16.88 -10.85 -5.87
CA ASP A 120 -18.03 -11.37 -6.59
C ASP A 120 -19.30 -11.19 -5.77
N ASN A 121 -19.22 -11.48 -4.47
CA ASN A 121 -20.28 -11.30 -3.49
C ASN A 121 -19.85 -10.34 -2.35
N PRO A 122 -20.09 -9.03 -2.49
CA PRO A 122 -19.77 -8.03 -1.46
C PRO A 122 -20.43 -8.25 -0.09
N GLN A 123 -21.42 -9.14 0.02
CA GLN A 123 -22.08 -9.45 1.30
C GLN A 123 -21.31 -10.49 2.12
N SER A 124 -20.54 -11.37 1.46
CA SER A 124 -19.82 -12.47 2.11
C SER A 124 -18.30 -12.39 1.90
N GLU A 125 -17.83 -11.54 1.00
CA GLU A 125 -16.43 -11.38 0.65
C GLU A 125 -15.96 -9.96 0.94
N HIS A 126 -14.75 -9.86 1.47
CA HIS A 126 -14.10 -8.58 1.71
C HIS A 126 -12.71 -8.59 1.09
N ALA A 127 -12.40 -7.53 0.37
CA ALA A 127 -11.09 -7.21 -0.15
C ALA A 127 -10.68 -5.83 0.35
N ARG A 128 -9.42 -5.71 0.75
CA ARG A 128 -8.85 -4.44 1.20
C ARG A 128 -7.44 -4.30 0.67
N ALA A 129 -7.15 -3.15 0.07
CA ALA A 129 -5.83 -2.76 -0.39
C ALA A 129 -5.45 -1.43 0.26
N THR A 130 -4.27 -1.33 0.87
CA THR A 130 -3.76 -0.10 1.46
C THR A 130 -2.31 0.07 1.06
N GLY A 131 -1.92 1.26 0.65
CA GLY A 131 -0.54 1.54 0.30
C GLY A 131 -0.13 2.98 0.54
N SER A 132 1.17 3.18 0.69
CA SER A 132 1.77 4.49 0.88
C SER A 132 3.16 4.56 0.25
N LEU A 133 3.47 5.72 -0.31
CA LEU A 133 4.79 6.15 -0.74
C LEU A 133 5.20 7.33 0.14
N SER A 134 6.44 7.36 0.60
CA SER A 134 6.94 8.46 1.44
C SER A 134 8.37 8.78 1.07
N LEU A 135 8.64 10.04 0.75
CA LEU A 135 9.97 10.62 0.59
C LEU A 135 10.18 11.62 1.71
N LEU A 136 11.27 11.47 2.45
CA LEU A 136 11.63 12.30 3.61
C LEU A 136 13.07 12.78 3.44
N VAL A 137 13.31 14.05 3.73
CA VAL A 137 14.64 14.66 3.74
C VAL A 137 14.91 15.23 5.12
N PHE A 138 15.99 14.79 5.75
CA PHE A 138 16.40 15.24 7.08
C PHE A 138 17.72 16.00 7.03
N ASP A 139 17.83 17.06 7.82
CA ASP A 139 19.12 17.55 8.30
C ASP A 139 19.58 16.60 9.40
N SER A 140 20.70 15.95 9.15
CA SER A 140 21.35 14.94 9.98
C SER A 140 22.74 15.39 10.43
N THR A 141 23.02 16.69 10.36
CA THR A 141 24.29 17.28 10.83
C THR A 141 24.49 16.99 12.31
N ASN A 142 23.44 17.15 13.11
CA ASN A 142 23.36 16.59 14.45
C ASN A 142 22.69 15.20 14.41
N SER A 143 23.50 14.14 14.32
CA SER A 143 23.00 12.76 14.24
C SER A 143 22.12 12.31 15.41
N ALA A 144 22.22 12.95 16.58
CA ALA A 144 21.38 12.62 17.73
C ALA A 144 19.96 13.21 17.62
N GLN A 145 19.76 14.24 16.79
CA GLN A 145 18.50 14.96 16.64
C GLN A 145 18.31 15.39 15.18
N PRO A 146 18.02 14.44 14.26
CA PRO A 146 17.74 14.77 12.89
C PRO A 146 16.47 15.61 12.77
N THR A 147 16.51 16.65 11.95
CA THR A 147 15.38 17.57 11.72
C THR A 147 14.75 17.32 10.36
N LEU A 148 13.43 17.07 10.31
CA LEU A 148 12.72 16.91 9.05
C LEU A 148 12.68 18.25 8.30
N LEU A 149 13.21 18.25 7.08
CA LEU A 149 13.31 19.42 6.22
C LEU A 149 12.20 19.47 5.19
N ASP A 150 11.98 18.34 4.51
CA ASP A 150 11.08 18.23 3.37
C ASP A 150 10.47 16.84 3.32
N PHE A 151 9.24 16.76 2.80
CA PHE A 151 8.54 15.49 2.68
C PHE A 151 7.58 15.47 1.49
N LEU A 152 7.29 14.28 1.00
CA LEU A 152 6.20 13.97 0.08
C LEU A 152 5.59 12.64 0.53
N VAL A 153 4.30 12.61 0.78
CA VAL A 153 3.57 11.41 1.16
C VAL A 153 2.39 11.23 0.21
N ILE A 154 2.22 10.02 -0.31
CA ILE A 154 1.03 9.58 -1.04
C ILE A 154 0.50 8.37 -0.29
N SER A 155 -0.79 8.33 -0.02
CA SER A 155 -1.40 7.19 0.65
C SER A 155 -2.79 6.93 0.12
N GLY A 156 -3.19 5.67 0.10
CA GLY A 156 -4.51 5.28 -0.33
C GLY A 156 -5.00 4.01 0.33
N GLN A 157 -6.31 3.83 0.26
CA GLN A 157 -7.02 2.68 0.78
C GLN A 157 -8.23 2.39 -0.11
N LEU A 158 -8.49 1.11 -0.33
CA LEU A 158 -9.72 0.58 -0.93
C LEU A 158 -10.29 -0.51 -0.02
N VAL A 159 -11.61 -0.54 0.14
CA VAL A 159 -12.34 -1.54 0.91
C VAL A 159 -13.63 -1.92 0.18
N THR A 160 -13.67 -3.13 -0.37
CA THR A 160 -14.93 -3.64 -0.92
C THR A 160 -15.88 -3.89 0.25
N PHE A 161 -16.96 -3.12 0.28
CA PHE A 161 -17.96 -3.05 1.35
C PHE A 161 -17.54 -2.23 2.58
N GLY A 162 -17.92 -0.96 2.58
CA GLY A 162 -17.76 -0.06 3.72
C GLY A 162 -17.67 1.41 3.29
N ALA A 163 -17.26 2.25 4.23
CA ALA A 163 -16.75 3.60 3.94
C ALA A 163 -15.27 3.63 4.28
N GLY A 164 -14.50 4.49 3.61
CA GLY A 164 -13.09 4.69 3.91
C GLY A 164 -12.16 4.50 2.73
N ASP A 165 -12.67 4.49 1.50
CA ASP A 165 -11.84 4.61 0.31
C ASP A 165 -11.29 6.02 0.23
N PHE A 166 -10.00 6.13 0.00
CA PHE A 166 -9.34 7.41 -0.21
C PHE A 166 -8.06 7.22 -1.01
N LEU A 167 -7.62 8.30 -1.63
CA LEU A 167 -6.29 8.42 -2.18
C LEU A 167 -5.89 9.90 -2.07
N ASN A 168 -4.90 10.14 -1.22
CA ASN A 168 -4.50 11.47 -0.79
C ASN A 168 -2.99 11.66 -0.99
N PHE A 169 -2.58 12.93 -1.00
CA PHE A 169 -1.17 13.29 -0.94
C PHE A 169 -0.96 14.52 -0.07
N GLU A 170 0.26 14.64 0.43
CA GLU A 170 0.75 15.80 1.16
C GLU A 170 2.22 16.03 0.80
N LYS A 171 2.67 17.29 0.81
CA LYS A 171 4.07 17.62 0.54
C LYS A 171 4.51 18.88 1.27
N SER A 172 5.82 19.03 1.47
CA SER A 172 6.43 20.29 1.85
C SER A 172 6.46 21.30 0.68
N GLN A 173 6.80 22.55 0.99
CA GLN A 173 6.82 23.63 0.01
C GLN A 173 7.92 23.48 -1.05
N ASN A 174 9.08 22.88 -0.72
CA ASN A 174 10.22 22.79 -1.64
C ASN A 174 10.13 21.64 -2.66
N ILE A 175 9.09 20.80 -2.57
CA ILE A 175 8.80 19.79 -3.59
C ILE A 175 8.10 20.46 -4.77
N THR A 176 8.69 20.35 -5.96
CA THR A 176 8.11 20.86 -7.21
C THR A 176 7.68 19.70 -8.10
N PHE A 177 6.46 19.76 -8.64
CA PHE A 177 5.96 18.77 -9.60
C PHE A 177 6.13 19.27 -11.04
N ASP A 178 6.54 18.40 -11.95
CA ASP A 178 6.75 18.73 -13.37
C ASP A 178 5.47 19.27 -14.03
N LEU A 179 4.31 18.75 -13.64
CA LEU A 179 2.99 19.12 -14.15
C LEU A 179 2.18 19.98 -13.17
N GLY A 180 2.85 20.56 -12.16
CA GLY A 180 2.21 21.37 -11.11
C GLY A 180 1.38 20.58 -10.08
N SER A 181 0.92 19.37 -10.39
CA SER A 181 0.18 18.49 -9.47
C SER A 181 0.42 17.00 -9.78
N PRO A 182 0.17 16.08 -8.83
CA PRO A 182 0.14 14.65 -9.11
C PRO A 182 -1.03 14.27 -10.02
N SER A 183 -0.88 13.19 -10.78
CA SER A 183 -2.00 12.57 -11.50
C SER A 183 -2.72 11.59 -10.59
N PHE A 184 -4.04 11.72 -10.50
CA PHE A 184 -4.92 10.81 -9.74
C PHE A 184 -5.96 10.18 -10.66
N GLN A 185 -6.22 8.90 -10.44
CA GLN A 185 -7.29 8.14 -11.08
C GLN A 185 -7.99 7.32 -10.00
N GLN A 186 -9.31 7.44 -9.89
CA GLN A 186 -10.08 6.76 -8.85
C GLN A 186 -11.39 6.25 -9.46
N SER A 187 -11.73 5.01 -9.11
CA SER A 187 -13.02 4.41 -9.38
C SER A 187 -13.40 3.62 -8.15
N PHE A 188 -14.24 4.22 -7.30
CA PHE A 188 -14.77 3.59 -6.10
C PHE A 188 -16.13 2.95 -6.41
N GLY A 189 -16.34 1.76 -5.91
CA GLY A 189 -17.46 0.89 -6.29
C GLY A 189 -17.67 -0.20 -5.26
N SER A 190 -18.78 -0.94 -5.35
CA SER A 190 -19.09 -1.95 -4.34
C SER A 190 -18.40 -3.29 -4.57
N LYS A 191 -18.16 -3.63 -5.84
CA LYS A 191 -17.58 -4.92 -6.26
C LYS A 191 -16.14 -4.79 -6.70
N GLN A 192 -15.84 -3.76 -7.49
CA GLN A 192 -14.54 -3.53 -8.09
C GLN A 192 -14.15 -2.09 -7.85
N GLU A 193 -12.93 -1.89 -7.39
CA GLU A 193 -12.41 -0.56 -7.07
C GLU A 193 -10.98 -0.45 -7.53
N SER A 194 -10.60 0.77 -7.93
CA SER A 194 -9.22 1.09 -8.27
C SER A 194 -8.88 2.51 -7.83
N ALA A 195 -7.62 2.69 -7.42
CA ALA A 195 -7.07 3.99 -7.10
C ALA A 195 -5.61 4.02 -7.55
N GLY A 196 -5.25 5.04 -8.32
CA GLY A 196 -3.93 5.23 -8.89
C GLY A 196 -3.44 6.65 -8.66
N ALA A 197 -2.21 6.80 -8.17
CA ALA A 197 -1.49 8.07 -8.13
C ALA A 197 -0.18 7.95 -8.89
N SER A 198 0.22 9.02 -9.58
CA SER A 198 1.55 9.15 -10.19
C SER A 198 2.10 10.54 -9.95
N VAL A 199 3.36 10.61 -9.51
CA VAL A 199 4.11 11.86 -9.30
C VAL A 199 5.40 11.84 -10.09
N LYS A 200 5.79 13.02 -10.57
CA LYS A 200 7.10 13.29 -11.14
C LYS A 200 7.48 14.73 -10.83
N GLY A 201 8.71 14.94 -10.40
CA GLY A 201 9.14 16.25 -9.95
C GLY A 201 10.58 16.29 -9.50
N SER A 202 10.92 17.35 -8.77
CA SER A 202 12.25 17.58 -8.23
C SER A 202 12.19 18.23 -6.85
N LEU A 203 13.30 18.07 -6.12
CA LEU A 203 13.61 18.82 -4.91
C LEU A 203 14.93 19.55 -5.14
N GLN A 204 14.99 20.81 -4.72
CA GLN A 204 16.22 21.57 -4.64
C GLN A 204 16.23 22.43 -3.38
N ARG A 205 17.37 22.45 -2.69
CA ARG A 205 17.55 23.23 -1.47
C ARG A 205 18.97 23.75 -1.35
N SER A 206 19.13 24.98 -0.86
CA SER A 206 20.45 25.59 -0.61
C SER A 206 20.70 25.72 0.88
N PHE A 207 21.97 25.58 1.29
CA PHE A 207 22.37 25.59 2.69
C PHE A 207 23.42 26.66 2.95
N ALA A 208 23.24 27.45 4.01
CA ALA A 208 24.17 28.51 4.39
C ALA A 208 25.44 27.95 5.07
N SER A 209 25.37 26.75 5.63
CA SER A 209 26.46 26.03 6.28
C SER A 209 26.59 24.63 5.72
N ALA A 210 27.75 24.00 5.90
CA ALA A 210 27.92 22.59 5.58
C ALA A 210 26.88 21.76 6.33
N THR A 211 26.13 20.93 5.60
CA THR A 211 24.95 20.22 6.11
C THR A 211 25.02 18.75 5.70
N ARG A 212 24.79 17.84 6.64
CA ARG A 212 24.60 16.43 6.34
C ARG A 212 23.12 16.16 6.10
N LEU A 213 22.78 15.59 4.96
CA LEU A 213 21.41 15.25 4.60
C LEU A 213 21.23 13.74 4.65
N THR A 214 20.11 13.30 5.21
CA THR A 214 19.64 11.91 5.09
C THR A 214 18.35 11.92 4.28
N ILE A 215 18.36 11.22 3.15
CA ILE A 215 17.17 10.97 2.34
C ILE A 215 16.64 9.60 2.71
N VAL A 216 15.36 9.51 3.03
CA VAL A 216 14.66 8.25 3.31
C VAL A 216 13.47 8.17 2.37
N GLU A 217 13.40 7.11 1.59
CA GLU A 217 12.22 6.83 0.77
C GLU A 217 11.68 5.44 1.13
N VAL A 218 10.37 5.35 1.31
CA VAL A 218 9.66 4.16 1.80
C VAL A 218 8.39 3.92 1.00
N ASN A 219 8.26 2.69 0.49
CA ASN A 219 7.00 2.15 -0.02
C ASN A 219 6.49 1.07 0.91
N SER A 220 5.25 1.20 1.39
CA SER A 220 4.58 0.23 2.24
C SER A 220 3.24 -0.13 1.62
N ASN A 221 3.00 -1.42 1.39
CA ASN A 221 1.79 -1.91 0.76
C ASN A 221 1.24 -3.10 1.55
N GLN A 222 -0.08 -3.24 1.54
CA GLN A 222 -0.79 -4.35 2.16
C GLN A 222 -2.04 -4.66 1.34
N ALA A 223 -2.29 -5.96 1.18
CA ALA A 223 -3.50 -6.49 0.58
C ALA A 223 -4.08 -7.57 1.50
N SER A 224 -5.39 -7.65 1.60
CA SER A 224 -6.05 -8.70 2.36
C SER A 224 -7.38 -9.07 1.74
N VAL A 225 -7.71 -10.35 1.79
CA VAL A 225 -9.02 -10.88 1.41
C VAL A 225 -9.53 -11.81 2.49
N LYS A 226 -10.84 -11.86 2.69
CA LYS A 226 -11.47 -12.83 3.59
C LYS A 226 -12.92 -13.09 3.20
N THR A 227 -13.42 -14.26 3.56
CA THR A 227 -14.86 -14.53 3.58
C THR A 227 -15.42 -14.39 5.00
N VAL A 228 -16.65 -13.88 5.11
CA VAL A 228 -17.44 -13.94 6.34
C VAL A 228 -18.19 -15.28 6.31
N PRO A 229 -18.03 -16.14 7.34
CA PRO A 229 -18.82 -17.35 7.43
C PRO A 229 -20.30 -17.01 7.43
N GLU A 230 -21.09 -17.68 6.60
CA GLU A 230 -22.55 -17.52 6.66
C GLU A 230 -23.03 -17.88 8.08
N PRO A 231 -23.95 -17.09 8.68
CA PRO A 231 -24.55 -17.46 9.94
C PRO A 231 -25.18 -18.84 9.81
N SER A 232 -24.71 -19.78 10.63
CA SER A 232 -25.18 -21.17 10.55
C SER A 232 -26.64 -21.26 10.98
N ASN A 233 -27.54 -21.47 10.00
CA ASN A 233 -28.97 -21.72 10.22
C ASN A 233 -29.26 -22.96 11.10
N LEU A 234 -28.24 -23.78 11.41
CA LEU A 234 -28.29 -24.89 12.36
C LEU A 234 -28.75 -24.45 13.76
N LEU A 235 -28.31 -23.28 14.24
CA LEU A 235 -28.77 -22.75 15.53
C LEU A 235 -30.24 -22.30 15.45
N ALA A 236 -30.66 -21.68 14.35
CA ALA A 236 -32.05 -21.29 14.13
C ALA A 236 -33.00 -22.52 14.06
N LEU A 237 -32.56 -23.60 13.43
CA LEU A 237 -33.29 -24.88 13.38
C LEU A 237 -33.44 -25.54 14.76
N LEU A 238 -32.43 -25.44 15.63
CA LEU A 238 -32.51 -25.94 17.01
C LEU A 238 -33.57 -25.18 17.84
N PHE A 239 -33.69 -23.86 17.66
CA PHE A 239 -34.73 -23.06 18.32
C PHE A 239 -36.14 -23.39 17.80
N ILE A 240 -36.32 -23.62 16.50
CA ILE A 240 -37.62 -24.03 15.92
C ILE A 240 -37.99 -25.44 16.40
N GLY A 241 -37.03 -26.37 16.46
CA GLY A 241 -37.25 -27.73 16.98
C GLY A 241 -37.73 -27.74 18.44
N TRP A 242 -37.15 -26.90 19.30
CA TRP A 242 -37.59 -26.73 20.68
C TRP A 242 -38.99 -26.14 20.81
N LEU A 243 -39.36 -25.19 19.94
CA LEU A 243 -40.70 -24.62 19.89
C LEU A 243 -41.74 -25.66 19.45
N ALA A 244 -41.42 -26.47 18.44
CA ALA A 244 -42.29 -27.54 17.95
C ALA A 244 -42.54 -28.63 19.01
N VAL A 245 -41.52 -29.02 19.77
CA VAL A 245 -41.66 -29.98 20.89
C VAL A 245 -42.56 -29.42 22.00
N ARG A 246 -42.44 -28.12 22.33
CA ARG A 246 -43.30 -27.47 23.34
C ARG A 246 -44.76 -27.36 22.91
N ILE A 247 -45.04 -27.09 21.63
CA ILE A 247 -46.41 -27.02 21.11
C ILE A 247 -47.05 -28.42 21.12
N ARG A 248 -46.30 -29.46 20.76
CA ARG A 248 -46.79 -30.85 20.79
C ARG A 248 -47.09 -31.35 22.21
N ALA A 249 -46.28 -30.98 23.20
CA ALA A 249 -46.50 -31.35 24.60
C ALA A 249 -47.77 -30.72 25.20
N LYS A 250 -48.13 -29.49 24.81
CA LYS A 250 -49.39 -28.84 25.24
C LYS A 250 -50.64 -29.46 24.62
N ALA A 251 -50.54 -30.01 23.40
CA ALA A 251 -51.69 -30.61 22.71
C ALA A 251 -52.05 -32.03 23.20
N ILE A 252 -51.17 -32.69 23.97
CA ILE A 252 -51.40 -34.04 24.51
C ILE A 252 -51.92 -33.99 25.97
N LEU A 253 -51.89 -32.81 26.60
CA LEU A 253 -52.31 -32.57 27.99
C LEU A 253 -53.65 -31.81 28.11
N ALA A 254 -54.41 -31.70 27.01
CA ALA A 254 -55.77 -31.16 26.97
C ALA A 254 -56.73 -32.23 26.43
#